data_AF-A0A4S8JPP2-F1
#
_entry.id   AF-A0A4S8JPP2-F1
#
_cell.length_a   1.000
_cell.length_b   1.000
_cell.length_c   1.000
_cell.angle_alpha   90.00
_cell.angle_beta   90.00
_cell.angle_gamma   90.00
#
_symmetry.space_group_name_H-M   'P 1'
#
loop_
_entity.id
_entity.type
_entity.pdbx_description
1 polymer ?
#
loop_
_entity_poly.entity_id
_entity_poly.type
_entity_poly.pdbx_seq_one_letter_code
_entity_poly.pdbx_strand_id
1 'polypeptide(L)'
;MYSPNIAYINAGGNLMPPESSEVIYGVLKQSQGKLETLDLGGNTQLCQSNYASRLTEFRQHGRPIVIIPLLPASSTPYDDDP
;
A
#
# COMPACT_ATOMS: atom_id res chain seq x y z
N MET A 1 -29.60 6.39 -2.69
CA MET A 1 -28.60 5.89 -1.73
C MET A 1 -27.32 6.68 -1.94
N TYR A 2 -26.93 7.54 -0.98
CA TYR A 2 -25.62 8.17 -0.98
C TYR A 2 -24.63 7.15 -0.42
N SER A 3 -23.83 6.54 -1.28
CA SER A 3 -22.63 5.84 -0.81
C SER A 3 -21.61 6.92 -0.48
N PRO A 4 -21.08 6.98 0.75
CA PRO A 4 -20.01 7.92 1.05
C PRO A 4 -18.86 7.61 0.11
N ASN A 5 -18.52 8.56 -0.77
CA ASN A 5 -17.29 8.46 -1.55
C ASN A 5 -16.16 8.56 -0.53
N ILE A 6 -15.49 7.43 -0.30
CA ILE A 6 -14.38 7.38 0.64
C ILE A 6 -13.20 7.98 -0.13
N ALA A 7 -13.01 9.28 0.00
CA ALA A 7 -11.94 9.99 -0.70
C ALA A 7 -10.56 9.50 -0.24
N TYR A 8 -10.37 9.31 1.07
CA TYR A 8 -9.06 8.99 1.64
C TYR A 8 -9.17 8.01 2.81
N ILE A 9 -8.35 6.96 2.79
CA ILE A 9 -8.16 6.03 3.91
C ILE A 9 -6.69 6.09 4.32
N ASN A 10 -6.43 6.44 5.58
CA ASN A 10 -5.12 6.28 6.18
C ASN A 10 -5.07 4.98 6.98
N ALA A 11 -4.28 4.02 6.51
CA ALA A 11 -3.98 2.80 7.23
C ALA A 11 -2.46 2.63 7.42
N GLY A 12 -1.72 3.74 7.40
CA GLY A 12 -0.28 3.77 7.58
C GLY A 12 0.14 3.42 9.01
N GLY A 13 1.27 2.73 9.14
CA GLY A 13 1.86 2.33 10.43
C GLY A 13 1.09 1.25 11.17
N ASN A 14 0.07 0.65 10.55
CA ASN A 14 -0.65 -0.47 11.14
C ASN A 14 0.23 -1.73 11.14
N LEU A 15 -0.04 -2.62 12.09
CA LEU A 15 0.54 -3.96 12.09
C LEU A 15 -0.34 -4.86 11.21
N MET A 16 -0.06 -4.84 9.91
CA MET A 16 -0.74 -5.72 8.95
C MET A 16 0.15 -6.90 8.55
N PRO A 17 -0.38 -8.13 8.58
CA PRO A 17 0.33 -9.29 8.06
C PRO A 17 0.38 -9.21 6.51
N PRO A 18 1.41 -9.79 5.86
CA PRO A 18 1.58 -9.73 4.40
C PRO A 18 0.36 -10.27 3.63
N GLU A 19 -0.38 -11.22 4.18
CA GLU A 19 -1.62 -11.80 3.62
C GLU A 19 -2.72 -10.74 3.44
N SER A 20 -2.69 -9.65 4.22
CA SER A 20 -3.66 -8.55 4.10
C SER A 20 -3.55 -7.83 2.76
N SER A 21 -2.39 -7.86 2.11
CA SER A 21 -2.19 -7.26 0.78
C SER A 21 -3.09 -7.86 -0.30
N GLU A 22 -3.40 -9.16 -0.22
CA GLU A 22 -4.32 -9.84 -1.14
C GLU A 22 -5.76 -9.34 -0.96
N VAL A 23 -6.19 -9.21 0.30
CA VAL A 23 -7.51 -8.68 0.65
C VAL A 23 -7.64 -7.24 0.16
N ILE A 24 -6.63 -6.41 0.43
CA ILE A 24 -6.60 -5.01 -0.04
C ILE A 24 -6.69 -4.96 -1.57
N TYR A 25 -5.90 -5.77 -2.29
CA TYR A 25 -5.96 -5.86 -3.75
C TYR A 25 -7.37 -6.23 -4.26
N GLY A 26 -8.01 -7.23 -3.64
CA GLY A 26 -9.36 -7.66 -3.98
C GLY A 26 -10.42 -6.58 -3.73
N VAL A 27 -10.30 -5.82 -2.65
CA VAL A 27 -11.20 -4.70 -2.32
C VAL A 27 -10.99 -3.53 -3.27
N LEU A 28 -9.74 -3.17 -3.60
CA LEU A 28 -9.44 -2.10 -4.55
C LEU A 28 -10.02 -2.39 -5.93
N LYS A 29 -9.92 -3.64 -6.39
CA LYS A 29 -10.53 -4.12 -7.63
C LYS A 29 -12.06 -3.97 -7.62
N GLN A 30 -12.70 -4.21 -6.48
CA GLN A 30 -14.15 -4.04 -6.30
C GLN A 30 -14.57 -2.59 -6.11
N SER A 31 -13.67 -1.71 -5.67
CA SER A 31 -14.01 -0.31 -5.38
C SER A 31 -14.38 0.48 -6.64
N GLN A 32 -13.97 0.04 -7.84
CA GLN A 32 -14.32 0.62 -9.15
C GLN A 32 -14.26 2.17 -9.22
N GLY A 33 -13.31 2.80 -8.54
CA GLY A 33 -13.20 4.27 -8.56
C GLY A 33 -13.79 4.99 -7.34
N LYS A 34 -14.30 4.26 -6.34
CA LYS A 34 -14.90 4.86 -5.12
C LYS A 34 -13.86 5.35 -4.11
N LEU A 35 -12.62 4.91 -4.23
CA LEU A 35 -11.53 5.21 -3.29
C LEU A 35 -10.45 6.05 -3.97
N GLU A 36 -10.34 7.34 -3.67
CA GLU A 36 -9.32 8.16 -4.35
C GLU A 36 -7.91 7.87 -3.82
N THR A 37 -7.75 7.59 -2.53
CA THR A 37 -6.42 7.35 -1.94
C THR A 37 -6.46 6.39 -0.74
N LEU A 38 -5.50 5.48 -0.70
CA LEU A 38 -5.22 4.52 0.36
C LEU A 38 -3.75 4.66 0.78
N ASP A 39 -3.53 5.13 2.00
CA ASP A 39 -2.21 5.22 2.58
C ASP A 39 -1.86 3.95 3.36
N LEU A 40 -0.84 3.22 2.89
CA LEU A 40 -0.26 2.07 3.56
C LEU A 40 1.16 2.37 4.05
N GLY A 41 1.60 3.62 4.06
CA GLY A 41 2.93 4.03 4.49
C GLY A 41 3.30 3.47 5.86
N GLY A 42 4.55 3.06 6.08
CA GLY A 42 4.98 2.45 7.34
C GLY A 42 4.60 0.96 7.53
N ASN A 43 3.76 0.36 6.68
CA ASN A 43 3.49 -1.09 6.71
C ASN A 43 4.57 -1.89 5.96
N THR A 44 5.82 -1.87 6.43
CA THR A 44 6.98 -2.46 5.74
C THR A 44 6.84 -3.96 5.43
N GLN A 45 6.02 -4.67 6.21
CA GLN A 45 5.68 -6.08 5.98
C GLN A 45 4.95 -6.30 4.64
N LEU A 46 4.15 -5.32 4.19
CA LEU A 46 3.44 -5.42 2.92
C LEU A 46 4.41 -5.41 1.73
N CYS A 47 5.57 -4.75 1.84
CA CYS A 47 6.59 -4.73 0.78
C CYS A 47 7.12 -6.12 0.42
N GLN A 48 7.05 -7.08 1.35
CA GLN A 48 7.49 -8.46 1.13
C GLN A 48 6.44 -9.30 0.38
N SER A 49 5.22 -8.79 0.21
CA SER A 49 4.15 -9.48 -0.51
C SER A 49 4.25 -9.28 -2.03
N ASN A 50 3.97 -10.34 -2.78
CA ASN A 50 3.78 -10.30 -4.24
C ASN A 50 2.67 -9.32 -4.68
N TYR A 51 1.76 -8.96 -3.79
CA TYR A 51 0.68 -8.01 -4.07
C TYR A 51 1.13 -6.55 -3.93
N ALA A 52 2.23 -6.22 -3.24
CA ALA A 52 2.68 -4.83 -3.14
C ALA A 52 2.91 -4.19 -4.52
N SER A 53 3.61 -4.89 -5.41
CA SER A 53 3.80 -4.41 -6.78
C SER A 53 2.47 -4.25 -7.53
N ARG A 54 1.51 -5.15 -7.30
CA ARG A 54 0.17 -5.08 -7.92
C ARG A 54 -0.69 -3.93 -7.40
N LEU A 55 -0.50 -3.53 -6.15
CA LEU A 55 -1.19 -2.37 -5.58
C LEU A 55 -0.82 -1.07 -6.31
N THR A 56 0.37 -0.99 -6.94
CA THR A 56 0.78 0.17 -7.75
C THR A 56 0.04 0.28 -9.09
N GLU A 57 -0.62 -0.79 -9.54
CA GLU A 57 -1.39 -0.80 -10.80
C GLU A 57 -2.68 0.02 -10.68
N PHE A 58 -3.19 0.20 -9.46
CA PHE A 58 -4.40 0.97 -9.23
C PHE A 58 -4.13 2.47 -9.38
N ARG A 59 -4.76 3.05 -10.40
CA ARG A 59 -4.70 4.48 -10.69
C ARG A 59 -6.11 5.03 -10.87
N GLN A 60 -6.34 6.23 -10.34
CA GLN A 60 -7.52 7.04 -10.65
C GLN A 60 -7.06 8.38 -11.17
N HIS A 61 -7.71 8.85 -12.23
CA HIS A 61 -7.37 10.11 -12.88
C HIS A 61 -5.86 10.24 -13.23
N GLY A 62 -5.21 9.11 -13.55
CA GLY A 62 -3.78 9.05 -13.87
C GLY A 62 -2.84 9.10 -12.67
N ARG A 63 -3.36 9.21 -11.44
CA ARG A 63 -2.57 9.23 -10.19
C ARG A 63 -2.68 7.87 -9.47
N PRO A 64 -1.59 7.37 -8.87
CA PRO A 64 -1.65 6.17 -8.05
C PRO A 64 -2.55 6.42 -6.84
N ILE A 65 -3.46 5.49 -6.57
CA ILE A 65 -4.34 5.61 -5.41
C ILE A 65 -3.72 4.98 -4.16
N VAL A 66 -2.73 4.10 -4.29
CA VAL A 66 -2.12 3.42 -3.14
C VAL A 66 -0.74 4.00 -2.85
N ILE A 67 -0.53 4.44 -1.61
CA ILE A 67 0.80 4.83 -1.10
C ILE A 67 1.38 3.61 -0.41
N ILE A 68 2.42 3.03 -1.01
CA ILE A 68 3.07 1.83 -0.50
C ILE A 68 4.26 2.26 0.35
N PRO A 69 4.54 1.59 1.48
CA PRO A 69 5.75 1.85 2.23
C PRO A 69 6.97 1.64 1.33
N LEU A 70 7.87 2.62 1.30
CA LEU A 70 9.21 2.37 0.79
C LEU A 70 9.92 1.53 1.85
N LEU A 71 10.46 0.38 1.45
CA LEU A 71 11.50 -0.26 2.27
C LEU A 71 12.59 0.80 2.50
N PRO A 72 13.04 1.03 3.75
CA PRO A 72 14.25 1.81 3.94
C PRO A 72 15.33 1.11 3.11
N ALA A 73 15.96 1.85 2.20
CA ALA A 73 17.07 1.33 1.42
C ALA A 73 18.07 0.74 2.43
N SER A 74 18.25 -0.57 2.38
CA SER A 74 19.21 -1.29 3.21
C SER A 74 20.61 -0.88 2.78
N SER A 75 21.04 0.29 3.23
CA SER A 75 22.33 0.86 2.92
C SER A 75 23.08 1.09 4.23
N THR A 76 23.46 -0.01 4.84
CA THR A 76 24.69 -0.06 5.64
C THR A 76 25.44 -1.31 5.20
N PRO A 77 26.43 -1.20 4.29
CA PRO A 77 27.47 -2.22 4.25
C PRO A 77 28.07 -2.26 5.66
N TYR A 78 28.22 -3.46 6.19
CA TYR A 78 28.91 -3.70 7.44
C TYR A 78 30.25 -2.97 7.40
N ASP A 79 30.46 -2.03 8.32
CA ASP A 79 31.78 -1.49 8.65
C ASP A 79 32.47 -2.57 9.47
N ASP A 80 32.98 -3.58 8.75
CA ASP A 80 33.89 -4.58 9.28
C ASP A 80 35.27 -3.89 9.38
N ASP A 81 35.43 -3.04 10.39
CA ASP A 81 36.73 -2.49 10.77
C ASP A 81 37.23 -3.28 12.01
N PRO A 82 38.24 -4.17 11.85
CA PRO A 82 38.79 -4.99 12.92
C PRO A 82 39.67 -4.25 13.94
#